data_AF-A0A3D2RK20-F1
#
_entry.id   AF-A0A3D2RK20-F1
#
_cell.length_a   1.000
_cell.length_b   1.000
_cell.length_c   1.000
_cell.angle_alpha   90.00
_cell.angle_beta   90.00
_cell.angle_gamma   90.00
#
_symmetry.space_group_name_H-M   'P 1'
#
loop_
_entity.id
_entity.type
_entity.pdbx_description
1 polymer ?
#
loop_
_entity_poly.entity_id
_entity_poly.type
_entity_poly.pdbx_seq_one_letter_code
_entity_poly.pdbx_strand_id
1 'polypeptide(L)'
;MVMCSRRLGSRPSVCVSRVNDYDQVVSRLKRLDAPCHLKTLDTIAGHPIYAVVVNPDADRVKIWVNAGTHGDEPAGVEAALRMLEEWDRELYPATQLLVTPCLNPYGYVHDQRENAQGVDANWAFKRDDVPEVGV
;
A
#
# COMPACT_ATOMS: atom_id res chain seq x y z
N MET A 1 -14.56 41.01 39.82
CA MET A 1 -13.56 40.21 39.10
C MET A 1 -13.74 38.75 39.52
N VAL A 2 -14.52 37.97 38.77
CA VAL A 2 -14.61 36.50 38.94
C VAL A 2 -14.65 35.90 37.55
N MET A 3 -13.75 34.93 37.35
CA MET A 3 -13.26 34.44 36.07
C MET A 3 -14.30 33.61 35.31
N CYS A 4 -14.40 33.88 34.00
CA CYS A 4 -15.02 33.01 33.02
C CYS A 4 -14.12 31.78 32.81
N SER A 5 -14.43 30.68 33.50
CA SER A 5 -13.79 29.39 33.26
C SER A 5 -14.36 28.75 31.99
N ARG A 6 -13.69 28.98 30.86
CA ARG A 6 -13.96 28.24 29.62
C ARG A 6 -13.68 26.76 29.85
N ARG A 7 -14.73 25.93 29.81
CA ARG A 7 -14.56 24.48 29.67
C ARG A 7 -13.88 24.24 28.33
N LEU A 8 -12.67 23.67 28.38
CA LEU A 8 -12.02 23.09 27.21
C LEU A 8 -12.90 21.93 26.75
N GLY A 9 -13.73 22.19 25.74
CA GLY A 9 -14.44 21.13 25.03
C GLY A 9 -13.42 20.20 24.41
N SER A 10 -13.52 18.91 24.71
CA SER A 10 -12.84 17.85 23.96
C SER A 10 -13.23 18.00 22.49
N ARG A 11 -12.24 18.20 21.62
CA ARG A 11 -12.46 18.19 20.16
C ARG A 11 -13.13 16.87 19.80
N PRO A 12 -14.24 16.86 19.06
CA PRO A 12 -14.81 15.61 18.59
C PRO A 12 -13.75 14.89 17.77
N SER A 13 -13.49 13.63 18.11
CA SER A 13 -12.73 12.73 17.24
C SER A 13 -13.48 12.68 15.91
N VAL A 14 -12.92 13.31 14.88
CA VAL A 14 -13.42 13.15 13.52
C VAL A 14 -13.25 11.67 13.20
N CYS A 15 -14.36 10.93 13.13
CA CYS A 15 -14.36 9.60 12.53
C CYS A 15 -13.97 9.81 11.07
N VAL A 16 -12.69 9.66 10.74
CA VAL A 16 -12.25 9.68 9.35
C VAL A 16 -12.90 8.45 8.71
N SER A 17 -13.90 8.68 7.87
CA SER A 17 -14.63 7.62 7.18
C SER A 17 -13.65 6.88 6.27
N ARG A 18 -13.62 5.55 6.37
CA ARG A 18 -12.90 4.72 5.40
C ARG A 18 -13.58 4.86 4.04
N VAL A 19 -12.86 5.37 3.04
CA VAL A 19 -13.36 5.60 1.68
C VAL A 19 -13.14 4.36 0.82
N ASN A 20 -11.93 3.80 0.86
CA ASN A 20 -11.59 2.59 0.11
C ASN A 20 -11.48 1.36 1.01
N ASP A 21 -11.83 0.20 0.46
CA ASP A 21 -11.82 -1.09 1.15
C ASP A 21 -10.55 -1.88 0.83
N TYR A 22 -9.56 -1.78 1.72
CA TYR A 22 -8.29 -2.51 1.56
C TYR A 22 -8.47 -4.03 1.62
N ASP A 23 -9.53 -4.55 2.25
CA ASP A 23 -9.77 -5.99 2.31
C ASP A 23 -10.09 -6.57 0.93
N GLN A 24 -10.61 -5.76 0.01
CA GLN A 24 -10.78 -6.16 -1.40
C GLN A 24 -9.44 -6.32 -2.12
N VAL A 25 -8.48 -5.43 -1.87
CA VAL A 25 -7.11 -5.56 -2.39
C VAL A 25 -6.50 -6.87 -1.88
N VAL A 26 -6.53 -7.10 -0.56
CA VAL A 26 -5.98 -8.33 0.05
C VAL A 26 -6.67 -9.58 -0.48
N SER A 27 -7.99 -9.55 -0.65
CA SER A 27 -8.76 -10.69 -1.17
C SER A 27 -8.38 -11.03 -2.60
N ARG A 28 -8.11 -10.03 -3.46
CA ARG A 28 -7.63 -10.25 -4.83
C ARG A 28 -6.24 -10.87 -4.85
N LEU A 29 -5.32 -10.35 -4.03
CA LEU A 29 -3.96 -10.89 -3.94
C LEU A 29 -3.92 -12.34 -3.48
N LYS A 30 -4.78 -12.72 -2.52
CA LYS A 30 -4.89 -14.11 -2.03
C LYS A 30 -5.47 -15.09 -3.05
N ARG A 31 -6.16 -14.59 -4.09
CA ARG A 31 -6.74 -15.40 -5.17
C ARG A 31 -5.80 -15.59 -6.36
N LEU A 32 -4.62 -14.97 -6.35
CA LEU A 32 -3.64 -15.15 -7.42
C LEU A 32 -3.11 -16.59 -7.42
N ASP A 33 -3.17 -17.25 -8.58
CA ASP A 33 -2.74 -18.63 -8.74
C ASP A 33 -1.21 -18.79 -8.83
N ALA A 34 -0.72 -19.99 -8.54
CA ALA A 34 0.69 -20.35 -8.70
C ALA A 34 1.19 -20.16 -10.15
N PRO A 35 2.47 -19.81 -10.38
CA PRO A 35 3.53 -19.61 -9.39
C PRO A 35 3.69 -18.13 -8.95
N CYS A 36 2.61 -17.47 -8.52
CA CYS A 36 2.71 -16.22 -7.75
C CYS A 36 2.99 -16.52 -6.27
N HIS A 37 4.02 -15.91 -5.70
CA HIS A 37 4.28 -15.95 -4.25
C HIS A 37 3.88 -14.63 -3.62
N LEU A 38 2.82 -14.65 -2.81
CA LEU A 38 2.43 -13.51 -1.98
C LEU A 38 3.35 -13.44 -0.75
N LYS A 39 3.99 -12.29 -0.56
CA LYS A 39 4.82 -11.98 0.60
C LYS A 39 4.22 -10.81 1.36
N THR A 40 4.17 -10.90 2.67
CA THR A 40 3.97 -9.73 3.53
C THR A 40 5.33 -9.09 3.76
N LEU A 41 5.48 -7.82 3.38
CA LEU A 41 6.72 -7.08 3.63
C LEU A 41 6.74 -6.54 5.07
N ASP A 42 5.66 -5.92 5.50
CA ASP A 42 5.48 -5.42 6.87
C ASP A 42 3.98 -5.24 7.20
N THR A 43 3.65 -4.86 8.43
CA THR A 43 2.33 -4.40 8.86
C THR A 43 2.43 -3.01 9.48
N ILE A 44 1.98 -2.00 8.73
CA ILE A 44 2.11 -0.58 9.09
C ILE A 44 0.73 0.00 9.36
N ALA A 45 0.59 0.71 10.47
CA ALA A 45 -0.68 1.30 10.91
C ALA A 45 -1.87 0.29 10.93
N GLY A 46 -1.59 -0.98 11.21
CA GLY A 46 -2.59 -2.05 11.24
C GLY A 46 -2.94 -2.66 9.88
N HIS A 47 -2.25 -2.27 8.81
CA HIS A 47 -2.46 -2.78 7.47
C HIS A 47 -1.22 -3.54 6.95
N PRO A 48 -1.34 -4.81 6.54
CA PRO A 48 -0.22 -5.54 5.94
C PRO A 48 0.09 -4.98 4.55
N ILE A 49 1.36 -4.65 4.30
CA ILE A 49 1.85 -4.34 2.95
C ILE A 49 2.30 -5.63 2.29
N TYR A 50 1.79 -5.88 1.09
CA TYR A 50 2.10 -7.08 0.34
C TYR A 50 2.97 -6.78 -0.88
N ALA A 51 3.83 -7.74 -1.20
CA ALA A 51 4.42 -7.88 -2.51
C ALA A 51 4.06 -9.23 -3.13
N VAL A 52 3.84 -9.25 -4.45
CA VAL A 52 3.68 -10.48 -5.22
C VAL A 52 4.93 -10.69 -6.05
N VAL A 53 5.52 -11.88 -5.92
CA VAL A 53 6.62 -12.32 -6.79
C VAL A 53 6.06 -13.25 -7.86
N VAL A 54 6.18 -12.87 -9.12
CA VAL A 54 5.88 -13.70 -10.29
C VAL A 54 7.19 -14.25 -10.84
N ASN A 55 7.20 -15.54 -11.21
CA ASN A 55 8.39 -16.25 -11.69
C ASN A 55 9.57 -16.13 -10.69
N PRO A 56 9.42 -16.63 -9.44
CA PRO A 56 10.42 -16.47 -8.39
C PRO A 56 11.79 -17.08 -8.74
N ASP A 57 11.83 -18.07 -9.64
CA ASP A 57 13.06 -18.75 -10.05
C ASP A 57 13.79 -18.05 -11.22
N ALA A 58 13.17 -17.05 -11.85
CA ALA A 58 13.83 -16.27 -12.90
C ALA A 58 14.87 -15.31 -12.29
N ASP A 59 16.06 -15.25 -12.89
CA ASP A 59 17.20 -14.49 -12.36
C ASP A 59 17.80 -13.48 -13.35
N ARG A 60 17.44 -13.55 -14.64
CA ARG A 60 18.04 -12.72 -15.69
C ARG A 60 17.58 -11.26 -15.63
N VAL A 61 16.29 -11.02 -15.48
CA VAL A 61 15.71 -9.66 -15.40
C VAL A 61 14.82 -9.58 -14.17
N LYS A 62 15.00 -8.52 -13.37
CA LYS A 62 14.17 -8.22 -12.21
C LYS A 62 13.49 -6.88 -12.42
N ILE A 63 12.17 -6.88 -12.33
CA ILE A 63 11.34 -5.68 -12.45
C ILE A 63 10.59 -5.51 -11.13
N TRP A 64 10.61 -4.30 -10.58
CA TRP A 64 9.75 -3.94 -9.45
C TRP A 64 8.74 -2.89 -9.90
N VAL A 65 7.46 -3.18 -9.70
CA VAL A 65 6.35 -2.25 -9.89
C VAL A 65 5.80 -1.91 -8.51
N ASN A 66 5.88 -0.64 -8.15
CA ASN A 66 5.33 -0.12 -6.91
C ASN A 66 4.15 0.81 -7.21
N ALA A 67 3.04 0.63 -6.50
CA ALA A 67 1.81 1.40 -6.66
C ALA A 67 1.22 1.80 -5.31
N GLY A 68 0.29 2.77 -5.32
CA GLY A 68 -0.38 3.26 -4.12
C GLY A 68 0.57 3.92 -3.11
N THR A 69 1.62 4.60 -3.57
CA THR A 69 2.48 5.42 -2.70
C THR A 69 1.69 6.58 -2.08
N HIS A 70 0.87 7.26 -2.89
CA HIS A 70 -0.19 8.13 -2.39
C HIS A 70 -1.48 7.31 -2.32
N GLY A 71 -2.17 7.40 -1.19
CA GLY A 71 -3.36 6.61 -0.95
C GLY A 71 -4.60 7.11 -1.67
N ASP A 72 -4.66 8.41 -1.94
CA ASP A 72 -5.69 9.10 -2.72
C ASP A 72 -5.57 8.87 -4.24
N GLU A 73 -4.68 7.97 -4.68
CA GLU A 73 -4.50 7.58 -6.09
C GLU A 73 -4.90 6.11 -6.34
N PRO A 74 -6.18 5.71 -6.14
CA PRO A 74 -6.61 4.32 -6.17
C PRO A 74 -6.47 3.64 -7.55
N ALA A 75 -6.41 4.42 -8.64
CA ALA A 75 -6.26 3.89 -10.00
C ALA A 75 -4.94 3.12 -10.19
N GLY A 76 -3.85 3.55 -9.53
CA GLY A 76 -2.57 2.85 -9.60
C GLY A 76 -2.62 1.49 -8.90
N VAL A 77 -3.33 1.41 -7.78
CA VAL A 77 -3.58 0.15 -7.06
C VAL A 77 -4.38 -0.81 -7.93
N GLU A 78 -5.46 -0.33 -8.55
CA GLU A 78 -6.28 -1.14 -9.47
C GLU A 78 -5.48 -1.64 -10.68
N ALA A 79 -4.67 -0.78 -11.29
CA ALA A 79 -3.84 -1.14 -12.43
C ALA A 79 -2.82 -2.22 -12.07
N ALA A 80 -2.17 -2.11 -10.92
CA ALA A 80 -1.23 -3.13 -10.44
C ALA A 80 -1.91 -4.48 -10.18
N LEU A 81 -3.13 -4.47 -9.62
CA LEU A 81 -3.92 -5.69 -9.40
C LEU A 81 -4.30 -6.35 -10.72
N ARG A 82 -4.84 -5.59 -11.68
CA ARG A 82 -5.18 -6.13 -13.01
C ARG A 82 -3.97 -6.65 -13.76
N MET A 83 -2.85 -5.94 -13.69
CA MET A 83 -1.59 -6.40 -14.27
C MET A 83 -1.19 -7.77 -13.71
N LEU A 84 -1.32 -7.99 -12.40
CA LEU A 84 -1.04 -9.28 -11.77
C LEU A 84 -2.03 -10.39 -12.18
N GLU A 85 -3.32 -10.04 -12.31
CA GLU A 85 -4.38 -10.97 -12.71
C GLU A 85 -4.28 -11.39 -14.18
N GLU A 86 -3.78 -10.50 -15.04
CA GLU A 86 -3.69 -10.70 -16.50
C GLU A 86 -2.26 -11.03 -16.97
N TRP A 87 -1.28 -11.11 -16.06
CA TRP A 87 0.13 -11.30 -16.44
C TRP A 87 0.35 -12.65 -17.13
N ASP A 88 0.70 -12.59 -18.42
CA ASP A 88 1.12 -13.77 -19.18
C ASP A 88 2.59 -14.11 -18.85
N ARG A 89 2.75 -15.23 -18.14
CA ARG A 89 4.05 -15.71 -17.65
C ARG A 89 4.88 -16.37 -18.74
N GLU A 90 4.24 -16.88 -19.79
CA GLU A 90 4.91 -17.55 -20.91
C GLU A 90 5.55 -16.54 -21.86
N LEU A 91 5.03 -15.31 -21.91
CA LEU A 91 5.64 -14.23 -22.69
C LEU A 91 6.98 -13.73 -22.09
N TYR A 92 7.18 -13.88 -20.77
CA TYR A 92 8.35 -13.35 -20.07
C TYR A 92 9.00 -14.37 -19.09
N PRO A 93 9.43 -15.55 -19.57
CA PRO A 93 9.86 -16.65 -18.70
C PRO A 93 11.19 -16.36 -17.96
N ALA A 94 12.00 -15.43 -18.47
CA ALA A 94 13.28 -15.03 -17.88
C ALA A 94 13.20 -13.78 -17.00
N THR A 95 11.99 -13.27 -16.73
CA THR A 95 11.76 -12.07 -15.94
C THR A 95 11.07 -12.43 -14.64
N GLN A 96 11.71 -12.07 -13.52
CA GLN A 96 11.07 -12.04 -12.22
C GLN A 96 10.41 -10.67 -12.04
N LEU A 97 9.13 -10.68 -11.72
CA LEU A 97 8.37 -9.47 -11.43
C LEU A 97 8.02 -9.43 -9.94
N LEU A 98 8.40 -8.35 -9.28
CA LEU A 98 7.94 -7.98 -7.95
C LEU A 98 6.90 -6.89 -8.11
N VAL A 99 5.73 -7.04 -7.50
CA VAL A 99 4.69 -6.01 -7.52
C VAL A 99 4.26 -5.69 -6.09
N THR A 100 4.37 -4.43 -5.68
CA THR A 100 3.81 -3.90 -4.44
C THR A 100 2.57 -3.08 -4.81
N PRO A 101 1.35 -3.66 -4.74
CA PRO A 101 0.16 -3.03 -5.33
C PRO A 101 -0.31 -1.78 -4.57
N CYS A 102 0.00 -1.69 -3.28
CA CYS A 102 -0.38 -0.57 -2.43
C CYS A 102 0.64 -0.41 -1.30
N LEU A 103 1.52 0.58 -1.44
CA LEU A 103 2.58 0.91 -0.48
C LEU A 103 2.05 1.68 0.75
N ASN A 104 1.00 2.50 0.59
CA ASN A 104 0.38 3.26 1.67
C ASN A 104 -1.09 2.82 1.88
N PRO A 105 -1.35 1.65 2.50
CA PRO A 105 -2.71 1.18 2.76
C PRO A 105 -3.50 2.11 3.69
N TYR A 106 -2.84 2.76 4.65
CA TYR A 106 -3.50 3.72 5.53
C TYR A 106 -4.06 4.89 4.72
N GLY A 107 -3.23 5.52 3.89
CA GLY A 107 -3.66 6.60 3.00
C GLY A 107 -4.77 6.11 2.07
N TYR A 108 -4.63 4.89 1.52
CA TYR A 108 -5.62 4.31 0.62
C TYR A 108 -7.00 4.20 1.27
N VAL A 109 -7.06 3.63 2.47
CA VAL A 109 -8.31 3.50 3.24
C VAL A 109 -8.93 4.85 3.57
N HIS A 110 -8.12 5.89 3.82
CA HIS A 110 -8.60 7.20 4.24
C HIS A 110 -8.68 8.24 3.12
N ASP A 111 -8.42 7.86 1.86
CA ASP A 111 -8.34 8.74 0.69
C ASP A 111 -7.39 9.93 0.92
N GLN A 112 -6.17 9.61 1.33
CA GLN A 112 -5.14 10.58 1.70
C GLN A 112 -3.83 10.35 0.96
N ARG A 113 -3.18 11.46 0.61
CA ARG A 113 -1.85 11.49 0.04
C ARG A 113 -0.80 10.96 1.02
N GLU A 114 -0.87 11.42 2.27
CA GLU A 114 0.09 11.10 3.32
C GLU A 114 -0.12 9.72 3.95
N ASN A 115 0.90 9.21 4.63
CA ASN A 115 0.81 8.02 5.46
C ASN A 115 0.20 8.31 6.85
N ALA A 116 0.13 7.30 7.72
CA ALA A 116 -0.39 7.45 9.08
C ALA A 116 0.40 8.46 9.96
N GLN A 117 1.64 8.77 9.60
CA GLN A 117 2.48 9.76 10.27
C GLN A 117 2.28 11.19 9.72
N GLY A 118 1.41 11.36 8.71
CA GLY A 118 1.23 12.64 8.01
C GLY A 118 2.41 13.00 7.08
N VAL A 119 3.16 11.99 6.62
CA VAL A 119 4.30 12.16 5.71
C VAL A 119 3.92 11.72 4.29
N ASP A 120 4.33 12.51 3.31
CA ASP A 120 4.34 12.10 1.91
C ASP A 120 5.48 11.09 1.67
N ALA A 121 5.12 9.82 1.55
CA ALA A 121 6.07 8.72 1.38
C ALA A 121 6.93 8.87 0.11
N ASN A 122 6.40 9.49 -0.95
CA ASN A 122 7.13 9.66 -2.21
C ASN A 122 8.29 10.66 -2.10
N TRP A 123 8.31 11.47 -1.04
CA TRP A 123 9.39 12.41 -0.73
C TRP A 123 10.31 11.91 0.39
N ALA A 124 10.09 10.68 0.86
CA ALA A 124 10.73 10.16 2.07
C ALA A 124 11.69 9.00 1.85
N PHE A 125 11.99 8.56 0.61
CA PHE A 125 12.83 7.39 0.33
C PHE A 125 14.26 7.40 0.92
N LYS A 126 14.73 8.53 1.47
CA LYS A 126 16.03 8.65 2.16
C LYS A 126 15.89 8.73 3.69
N ARG A 127 14.68 8.55 4.20
CA ARG A 127 14.35 8.65 5.62
C ARG A 127 14.18 7.25 6.19
N ASP A 128 14.86 7.00 7.30
CA ASP A 128 14.79 5.72 7.99
C ASP A 128 13.61 5.65 9.00
N ASP A 129 12.91 6.78 9.20
CA ASP A 129 11.79 6.91 10.15
C ASP A 129 10.40 6.77 9.48
N VAL A 130 10.35 6.57 8.17
CA VAL A 130 9.12 6.35 7.39
C VAL A 130 9.04 4.87 7.04
N PRO A 131 8.19 4.08 7.72
CA PRO A 131 8.25 2.63 7.60
C PRO A 131 7.87 2.15 6.19
N GLU A 132 7.00 2.85 5.47
CA GLU A 132 6.57 2.45 4.12
C GLU A 132 7.71 2.44 3.10
N VAL A 133 8.76 3.26 3.25
CA VAL A 133 9.87 3.29 2.29
C VAL A 133 10.99 2.30 2.64
N GLY A 134 10.90 1.65 3.80
CA GLY A 134 11.88 0.67 4.29
C GLY A 134 11.49 -0.79 4.04
N VAL A 135 10.33 -1.05 3.43
CA VAL A 135 9.79 -2.39 3.14
C VAL A 135 10.43 -3.09 1.95
#